data_AF-A0A1R3HKR0-F1
#
_entry.id   AF-A0A1R3HKR0-F1
#
_cell.length_a   1.000
_cell.length_b   1.000
_cell.length_c   1.000
_cell.angle_alpha   90.00
_cell.angle_beta   90.00
_cell.angle_gamma   90.00
#
_symmetry.space_group_name_H-M   'P 1'
#
loop_
_entity.id
_entity.type
_entity.pdbx_description
1 polymer ?
#
loop_
_entity_poly.entity_id
_entity_poly.type
_entity_poly.pdbx_seq_one_letter_code
_entity_poly.pdbx_strand_id
1 'polypeptide(L)'
;MGVLDVMMNAMKLAVASCSEENQNIIVEKSYSILSSSTSLLPKELFQQERFEIVEEVFNNSSTRDEWIFSLFASAVIAVHPQTHIPNIRQILYLFLITLLKGNVVAAQALGSLFNKLGLKPAGEQTSSDCTLDEAMDMILKMSLWNFNGKSSSDIQAISNGTINLASAAGSSTSLQIHAIVGLAWVGKGLLMRGHEKVKDITMIFLRCLELNGGALEEGALENNYKLDLHQSVMKSAADAFQILMSDSEACLNRELHAVIRPLYKQRFFSTMMPILQSIIMKSEPLSRNLLLRAAAHIIIDTPLIVVLSDAKKIIPMLLDGLSASSNDTVNKDVIYGLLLVLSGALTDKNGQEAVSDNAHTIVDCLIELIQYPHMMVVRETAIQCLVAISGLSHARIYPMRTKVLRAIIKALDDPKRAVRQEAVRCRQAWREIGIGNFPSFDWMGIQDFPFPP
;
A
#
# COMPACT_ATOMS: atom_id res chain seq x y z
N MET A 1 21.81 -6.74 -3.17
CA MET A 1 21.68 -5.32 -3.53
C MET A 1 22.59 -5.07 -4.72
N GLY A 2 22.05 -4.59 -5.84
CA GLY A 2 22.85 -4.36 -7.05
C GLY A 2 23.72 -3.09 -6.92
N VAL A 3 24.76 -2.97 -7.73
CA VAL A 3 25.62 -1.76 -7.75
C VAL A 3 24.80 -0.49 -8.00
N LEU A 4 23.80 -0.56 -8.89
CA LEU A 4 22.91 0.56 -9.17
C LEU A 4 22.09 1.00 -7.96
N ASP A 5 21.56 0.06 -7.15
CA ASP A 5 20.80 0.38 -5.94
C ASP A 5 21.64 1.19 -4.93
N VAL A 6 22.89 0.76 -4.75
CA VAL A 6 23.85 1.45 -3.87
C VAL A 6 24.15 2.86 -4.40
N MET A 7 24.36 3.00 -5.72
CA MET A 7 24.60 4.30 -6.36
C MET A 7 23.39 5.23 -6.27
N MET A 8 22.17 4.71 -6.44
CA MET A 8 20.93 5.48 -6.30
C MET A 8 20.77 5.99 -4.87
N ASN A 9 20.99 5.14 -3.87
CA ASN A 9 20.92 5.55 -2.46
C ASN A 9 22.02 6.58 -2.12
N ALA A 10 23.25 6.37 -2.60
CA ALA A 10 24.31 7.35 -2.44
C ALA A 10 23.97 8.70 -3.09
N MET A 11 23.39 8.68 -4.30
CA MET A 11 22.92 9.89 -4.98
C MET A 11 21.86 10.62 -4.16
N LYS A 12 20.85 9.90 -3.64
CA LYS A 12 19.79 10.49 -2.79
C LYS A 12 20.38 11.19 -1.57
N LEU A 13 21.24 10.50 -0.82
CA LEU A 13 21.85 11.04 0.40
C LEU A 13 22.78 12.24 0.09
N ALA A 14 23.58 12.14 -0.97
CA ALA A 14 24.47 13.22 -1.39
C ALA A 14 23.68 14.49 -1.77
N VAL A 15 22.65 14.35 -2.61
CA VAL A 15 21.80 15.49 -3.02
C VAL A 15 21.04 16.05 -1.83
N ALA A 16 20.44 15.21 -1.00
CA ALA A 16 19.69 15.64 0.18
C ALA A 16 20.54 16.44 1.18
N SER A 17 21.84 16.14 1.28
CA SER A 17 22.77 16.85 2.18
C SER A 17 23.26 18.21 1.64
N CYS A 18 22.99 18.53 0.38
CA CYS A 18 23.43 19.76 -0.27
C CYS A 18 22.48 20.94 0.03
N SER A 19 23.02 22.17 0.00
CA SER A 19 22.21 23.40 0.02
C SER A 19 21.32 23.52 -1.22
N GLU A 20 20.23 24.30 -1.13
CA GLU A 20 19.27 24.50 -2.23
C GLU A 20 19.96 24.99 -3.52
N GLU A 21 20.92 25.90 -3.41
CA GLU A 21 21.71 26.40 -4.56
C GLU A 21 22.51 25.28 -5.24
N ASN A 22 23.18 24.43 -4.45
CA ASN A 22 23.91 23.29 -4.99
C ASN A 22 22.97 22.23 -5.57
N GLN A 23 21.81 22.02 -4.97
CA GLN A 23 20.79 21.14 -5.52
C GLN A 23 20.28 21.65 -6.88
N ASN A 24 20.05 22.95 -7.04
CA ASN A 24 19.68 23.53 -8.34
C ASN A 24 20.74 23.22 -9.40
N ILE A 25 22.02 23.45 -9.10
CA ILE A 25 23.14 23.17 -10.01
C ILE A 25 23.20 21.69 -10.37
N ILE A 26 23.04 20.80 -9.39
CA ILE A 26 23.04 19.34 -9.62
C ILE A 26 21.89 18.96 -10.55
N VAL A 27 20.67 19.39 -10.24
CA VAL A 27 19.48 19.03 -11.03
C VAL A 27 19.57 19.56 -12.45
N GLU A 28 20.02 20.80 -12.66
CA GLU A 28 20.21 21.37 -14.01
C GLU A 28 21.25 20.59 -14.82
N LYS A 29 22.40 20.27 -14.22
CA LYS A 29 23.43 19.47 -14.89
C LYS A 29 22.95 18.06 -15.19
N SER A 30 22.29 17.41 -14.24
CA SER A 30 21.75 16.06 -14.44
C SER A 30 20.67 16.05 -15.53
N TYR A 31 19.81 17.07 -15.57
CA TYR A 31 18.82 17.24 -16.64
C TYR A 31 19.48 17.49 -18.00
N SER A 32 20.56 18.29 -18.07
CA SER A 32 21.33 18.49 -19.31
C SER A 32 21.93 17.18 -19.84
N ILE A 33 22.49 16.36 -18.95
CA ILE A 33 23.01 15.01 -19.29
C ILE A 33 21.89 14.13 -19.82
N LEU A 34 20.73 14.11 -19.13
CA LEU A 34 19.56 13.36 -19.54
C LEU A 34 19.04 13.80 -20.91
N SER A 35 18.92 15.11 -21.14
CA SER A 35 18.48 15.68 -22.42
C SER A 35 19.46 15.44 -23.56
N SER A 36 20.76 15.33 -23.27
CA SER A 36 21.79 14.98 -24.27
C SER A 36 21.79 13.49 -24.63
N SER A 37 21.17 12.65 -23.80
CA SER A 37 21.03 11.22 -24.03
C SER A 37 19.82 10.99 -24.95
N THR A 38 20.07 11.02 -26.26
CA THR A 38 19.08 11.09 -27.36
C THR A 38 17.97 10.04 -27.32
N SER A 39 18.17 8.91 -26.64
CA SER A 39 17.21 7.79 -26.56
C SER A 39 16.03 8.03 -25.61
N LEU A 40 16.12 8.99 -24.69
CA LEU A 40 15.12 9.17 -23.62
C LEU A 40 14.15 10.33 -23.85
N LEU A 41 14.51 11.31 -24.70
CA LEU A 41 13.71 12.52 -24.95
C LEU A 41 13.52 12.75 -26.46
N PRO A 42 12.56 12.05 -27.11
CA PRO A 42 12.22 12.37 -28.49
C PRO A 42 11.59 13.77 -28.52
N LYS A 43 12.25 14.72 -29.18
CA LYS A 43 11.73 16.10 -29.37
C LYS A 43 10.36 16.13 -30.06
N GLU A 44 9.99 15.05 -30.74
CA GLU A 44 8.76 14.87 -31.51
C GLU A 44 7.54 14.47 -30.66
N LEU A 45 7.74 13.97 -29.42
CA LEU A 45 6.63 13.62 -28.51
C LEU A 45 5.82 14.84 -28.03
N PHE A 46 6.35 16.05 -28.25
CA PHE A 46 5.87 17.29 -27.65
C PHE A 46 5.09 18.20 -28.61
N GLN A 47 5.04 17.89 -29.91
CA GLN A 47 4.30 18.68 -30.91
C GLN A 47 2.93 18.10 -31.27
N GLN A 48 2.75 16.81 -31.08
CA GLN A 48 1.47 16.14 -31.23
C GLN A 48 1.22 15.36 -29.95
N GLU A 49 0.08 15.62 -29.34
CA GLU A 49 -0.58 14.78 -28.34
C GLU A 49 -0.85 13.36 -28.90
N ARG A 50 0.19 12.66 -29.36
CA ARG A 50 0.17 11.35 -30.00
C ARG A 50 1.22 10.47 -29.33
N PHE A 51 0.75 9.66 -28.38
CA PHE A 51 1.56 8.65 -27.67
C PHE A 51 1.71 7.33 -28.46
N GLU A 52 1.35 7.29 -29.74
CA GLU A 52 1.49 6.10 -30.62
C GLU A 52 2.96 5.71 -30.86
N ILE A 53 3.93 6.55 -30.47
CA ILE A 53 5.38 6.35 -30.68
C ILE A 53 6.06 5.69 -29.45
N VAL A 54 5.34 5.49 -28.33
CA VAL A 54 5.93 5.05 -27.05
C VAL A 54 6.46 3.61 -27.10
N GLU A 55 5.90 2.73 -27.92
CA GLU A 55 6.29 1.31 -27.96
C GLU A 55 7.49 1.05 -28.89
N GLU A 56 7.58 1.75 -30.04
CA GLU A 56 8.67 1.55 -31.00
C GLU A 56 9.98 2.28 -30.63
N VAL A 57 9.91 3.48 -30.06
CA VAL A 57 11.12 4.28 -29.78
C VAL A 57 11.87 3.80 -28.53
N PHE A 58 11.16 3.18 -27.58
CA PHE A 58 11.70 2.90 -26.26
C PHE A 58 12.20 1.46 -26.05
N ASN A 59 11.92 0.52 -26.96
CA ASN A 59 12.51 -0.82 -26.93
C ASN A 59 14.00 -0.82 -27.29
N ASN A 60 14.55 0.33 -27.68
CA ASN A 60 15.95 0.54 -28.04
C ASN A 60 16.76 1.32 -26.98
N SER A 61 16.23 1.54 -25.76
CA SER A 61 16.98 2.25 -24.71
C SER A 61 18.16 1.42 -24.21
N SER A 62 19.37 1.99 -24.20
CA SER A 62 20.54 1.27 -23.71
C SER A 62 20.50 1.13 -22.19
N THR A 63 21.14 0.09 -21.64
CA THR A 63 21.27 -0.10 -20.18
C THR A 63 21.89 1.10 -19.48
N ARG A 64 22.80 1.81 -20.17
CA ARG A 64 23.41 3.05 -19.69
C ARG A 64 22.35 4.14 -19.48
N ASP A 65 21.40 4.27 -20.40
CA ASP A 65 20.39 5.33 -20.36
C ASP A 65 19.41 5.09 -19.19
N GLU A 66 19.06 3.82 -18.92
CA GLU A 66 18.26 3.44 -17.74
C GLU A 66 18.95 3.77 -16.42
N TRP A 67 20.28 3.63 -16.35
CA TRP A 67 21.07 3.99 -15.17
C TRP A 67 21.12 5.51 -14.98
N ILE A 68 21.41 6.26 -16.06
CA ILE A 68 21.41 7.73 -16.04
C ILE A 68 20.04 8.24 -15.56
N PHE A 69 18.97 7.69 -16.12
CA PHE A 69 17.60 8.02 -15.71
C PHE A 69 17.35 7.73 -14.23
N SER A 70 17.73 6.54 -13.74
CA SER A 70 17.45 6.13 -12.36
C SER A 70 18.24 6.97 -11.35
N LEU A 71 19.46 7.40 -11.71
CA LEU A 71 20.26 8.37 -10.94
C LEU A 71 19.65 9.76 -10.97
N PHE A 72 19.13 10.23 -12.12
CA PHE A 72 18.41 11.49 -12.22
C PHE A 72 17.13 11.48 -11.37
N ALA A 73 16.32 10.41 -11.48
CA ALA A 73 15.12 10.23 -10.66
C ALA A 73 15.47 10.22 -9.16
N SER A 74 16.59 9.61 -8.78
CA SER A 74 17.12 9.64 -7.42
C SER A 74 17.50 11.04 -6.94
N ALA A 75 18.11 11.86 -7.81
CA ALA A 75 18.37 13.27 -7.50
C ALA A 75 17.05 14.04 -7.28
N VAL A 76 16.06 13.87 -8.16
CA VAL A 76 14.73 14.51 -8.02
C VAL A 76 13.98 14.07 -6.76
N ILE A 77 14.12 12.81 -6.33
CA ILE A 77 13.55 12.35 -5.06
C ILE A 77 14.09 13.16 -3.88
N ALA A 78 15.38 13.51 -3.91
CA ALA A 78 16.12 14.04 -2.77
C ALA A 78 16.10 15.57 -2.63
N VAL A 79 15.62 16.33 -3.62
CA VAL A 79 15.68 17.81 -3.57
C VAL A 79 14.79 18.43 -2.50
N HIS A 80 15.11 19.63 -2.04
CA HIS A 80 14.21 20.44 -1.22
C HIS A 80 12.95 20.86 -2.00
N PRO A 81 11.83 21.15 -1.32
CA PRO A 81 10.63 21.72 -1.95
C PRO A 81 10.86 23.04 -2.70
N GLN A 82 11.87 23.81 -2.29
CA GLN A 82 12.23 25.10 -2.85
C GLN A 82 13.13 24.98 -4.10
N THR A 83 13.80 23.83 -4.29
CA THR A 83 14.71 23.60 -5.41
C THR A 83 13.97 23.69 -6.74
N HIS A 84 14.53 24.46 -7.67
CA HIS A 84 14.02 24.58 -9.02
C HIS A 84 14.33 23.31 -9.83
N ILE A 85 13.28 22.68 -10.36
CA ILE A 85 13.38 21.57 -11.29
C ILE A 85 13.06 22.11 -12.70
N PRO A 86 13.98 22.04 -13.67
CA PRO A 86 13.78 22.57 -15.01
C PRO A 86 12.77 21.71 -15.79
N ASN A 87 11.97 22.33 -16.66
CA ASN A 87 11.08 21.62 -17.62
C ASN A 87 10.21 20.53 -16.99
N ILE A 88 9.56 20.83 -15.87
CA ILE A 88 8.74 19.88 -15.08
C ILE A 88 7.79 19.06 -15.96
N ARG A 89 7.12 19.68 -16.94
CA ARG A 89 6.22 18.97 -17.88
C ARG A 89 6.92 17.82 -18.61
N GLN A 90 8.13 18.04 -19.11
CA GLN A 90 8.89 17.01 -19.82
C GLN A 90 9.36 15.90 -18.87
N ILE A 91 9.79 16.27 -17.65
CA ILE A 91 10.18 15.30 -16.61
C ILE A 91 8.98 14.44 -16.19
N LEU A 92 7.80 15.05 -16.04
CA LEU A 92 6.55 14.33 -15.75
C LEU A 92 6.28 13.27 -16.82
N TYR A 93 6.29 13.66 -18.11
CA TYR A 93 6.10 12.71 -19.20
C TYR A 93 7.14 11.59 -19.20
N LEU A 94 8.41 11.94 -19.00
CA LEU A 94 9.49 10.96 -18.95
C LEU A 94 9.28 9.96 -17.80
N PHE A 95 8.99 10.44 -16.59
CA PHE A 95 8.73 9.56 -15.46
C PHE A 95 7.49 8.70 -15.67
N LEU A 96 6.41 9.23 -16.27
CA LEU A 96 5.21 8.45 -16.58
C LEU A 96 5.50 7.33 -17.57
N ILE A 97 6.21 7.61 -18.66
CA ILE A 97 6.56 6.59 -19.65
C ILE A 97 7.48 5.52 -19.03
N THR A 98 8.51 5.92 -18.28
CA THR A 98 9.44 4.97 -17.67
C THR A 98 8.80 4.15 -16.55
N LEU A 99 7.88 4.74 -15.78
CA LEU A 99 7.04 4.03 -14.82
C LEU A 99 6.26 2.90 -15.50
N LEU A 100 5.65 3.16 -16.66
CA LEU A 100 4.83 2.18 -17.37
C LEU A 100 5.63 0.96 -17.86
N LYS A 101 6.96 1.10 -17.99
CA LYS A 101 7.88 -0.03 -18.20
C LYS A 101 8.13 -0.88 -16.94
N GLY A 102 7.62 -0.47 -15.78
CA GLY A 102 7.83 -1.12 -14.50
C GLY A 102 8.94 -0.50 -13.64
N ASN A 103 9.46 0.67 -14.00
CA ASN A 103 10.48 1.34 -13.19
C ASN A 103 9.86 2.00 -11.95
N VAL A 104 10.02 1.36 -10.80
CA VAL A 104 9.49 1.84 -9.51
C VAL A 104 10.16 3.14 -9.04
N VAL A 105 11.41 3.40 -9.42
CA VAL A 105 12.12 4.63 -9.03
C VAL A 105 11.49 5.85 -9.72
N ALA A 106 11.02 5.69 -10.96
CA ALA A 106 10.23 6.72 -11.64
C ALA A 106 8.93 7.02 -10.88
N ALA A 107 8.25 5.98 -10.38
CA ALA A 107 7.06 6.10 -9.54
C ALA A 107 7.34 6.91 -8.26
N GLN A 108 8.43 6.57 -7.56
CA GLN A 108 8.88 7.23 -6.34
C GLN A 108 9.25 8.69 -6.58
N ALA A 109 9.89 8.97 -7.72
CA ALA A 109 10.23 10.33 -8.15
C ALA A 109 8.98 11.16 -8.47
N LEU A 110 7.97 10.58 -9.14
CA LEU A 110 6.66 11.22 -9.32
C LEU A 110 6.02 11.54 -7.98
N GLY A 111 5.96 10.59 -7.04
CA GLY A 111 5.44 10.84 -5.70
C GLY A 111 6.14 11.99 -4.99
N SER A 112 7.47 12.03 -5.04
CA SER A 112 8.29 13.08 -4.44
C SER A 112 8.09 14.43 -5.13
N LEU A 113 7.97 14.44 -6.47
CA LEU A 113 7.69 15.64 -7.26
C LEU A 113 6.33 16.22 -6.89
N PHE A 114 5.26 15.43 -6.87
CA PHE A 114 3.90 15.88 -6.50
C PHE A 114 3.80 16.31 -5.03
N ASN A 115 4.62 15.75 -4.15
CA ASN A 115 4.70 16.18 -2.76
C ASN A 115 5.28 17.61 -2.62
N LYS A 116 6.23 17.97 -3.48
CA LYS A 116 7.04 19.19 -3.40
C LYS A 116 6.59 20.31 -4.35
N LEU A 117 5.86 19.97 -5.41
CA LEU A 117 5.47 20.89 -6.48
C LEU A 117 4.61 22.06 -5.97
N GLY A 118 4.97 23.27 -6.40
CA GLY A 118 4.18 24.49 -6.17
C GLY A 118 4.27 25.06 -4.74
N LEU A 119 5.33 24.74 -3.98
CA LEU A 119 5.51 25.20 -2.58
C LEU A 119 6.51 26.36 -2.42
N LYS A 120 6.89 27.02 -3.51
CA LYS A 120 7.80 28.17 -3.49
C LYS A 120 7.17 29.37 -2.75
N PRO A 121 7.97 30.17 -2.01
CA PRO A 121 7.49 31.39 -1.39
C PRO A 121 6.99 32.40 -2.44
N ALA A 122 5.98 33.19 -2.06
CA ALA A 122 5.36 34.18 -2.94
C ALA A 122 6.38 35.25 -3.38
N GLY A 123 6.84 35.17 -4.63
CA GLY A 123 7.80 36.13 -5.20
C GLY A 123 8.57 35.63 -6.43
N GLU A 124 8.70 34.31 -6.60
CA GLU A 124 9.56 33.69 -7.65
C GLU A 124 8.77 32.85 -8.68
N GLN A 125 7.52 33.21 -8.96
CA GLN A 125 6.72 32.49 -9.98
C GLN A 125 7.07 33.01 -11.38
N THR A 126 7.92 32.27 -12.10
CA THR A 126 8.08 32.43 -13.54
C THR A 126 6.87 31.88 -14.28
N SER A 127 6.43 32.54 -15.35
CA SER A 127 5.24 32.16 -16.14
C SER A 127 5.33 30.80 -16.86
N SER A 128 6.47 30.11 -16.74
CA SER A 128 6.75 28.78 -17.30
C SER A 128 6.58 27.62 -16.31
N ASP A 129 6.25 27.90 -15.05
CA ASP A 129 6.20 26.88 -13.99
C ASP A 129 4.92 26.03 -14.12
N CYS A 130 5.10 24.71 -14.21
CA CYS A 130 3.97 23.77 -14.24
C CYS A 130 3.27 23.76 -12.88
N THR A 131 1.98 24.06 -12.86
CA THR A 131 1.19 24.04 -11.62
C THR A 131 0.87 22.62 -11.20
N LEU A 132 0.54 22.43 -9.91
CA LEU A 132 0.09 21.13 -9.41
C LEU A 132 -1.19 20.65 -10.12
N ASP A 133 -2.09 21.57 -10.44
CA ASP A 133 -3.33 21.25 -11.15
C ASP A 133 -3.06 20.81 -12.60
N GLU A 134 -2.19 21.51 -13.32
CA GLU A 134 -1.75 21.08 -14.65
C GLU A 134 -1.09 19.70 -14.62
N ALA A 135 -0.21 19.45 -13.64
CA ALA A 135 0.45 18.17 -13.49
C ALA A 135 -0.55 17.04 -13.17
N MET A 136 -1.54 17.32 -12.32
CA MET A 136 -2.63 16.39 -12.03
C MET A 136 -3.49 16.10 -13.26
N ASP A 137 -3.81 17.12 -14.04
CA ASP A 137 -4.56 16.96 -15.28
C ASP A 137 -3.79 16.10 -16.28
N MET A 138 -2.46 16.27 -16.39
CA MET A 138 -1.62 15.41 -17.23
C MET A 138 -1.67 13.95 -16.80
N ILE A 139 -1.63 13.66 -15.49
CA ILE A 139 -1.71 12.29 -14.99
C ILE A 139 -3.11 11.72 -15.21
N LEU A 140 -4.17 12.45 -14.83
CA LEU A 140 -5.55 11.95 -14.85
C LEU A 140 -6.13 11.83 -16.26
N LYS A 141 -5.70 12.68 -17.21
CA LYS A 141 -6.12 12.59 -18.63
C LYS A 141 -5.51 11.39 -19.36
N MET A 142 -4.52 10.73 -18.78
CA MET A 142 -3.95 9.52 -19.36
C MET A 142 -5.01 8.41 -19.33
N SER A 143 -5.47 7.93 -20.50
CA SER A 143 -6.59 6.98 -20.60
C SER A 143 -6.34 5.60 -19.97
N LEU A 144 -5.17 5.40 -19.34
CA LEU A 144 -4.78 4.18 -18.66
C LEU A 144 -5.61 3.91 -17.41
N TRP A 145 -6.31 4.92 -16.88
CA TRP A 145 -7.20 4.80 -15.72
C TRP A 145 -8.63 4.36 -16.07
N ASN A 146 -8.91 4.10 -17.35
CA ASN A 146 -10.21 3.61 -17.80
C ASN A 146 -10.26 2.08 -17.68
N PHE A 147 -10.61 1.58 -16.49
CA PHE A 147 -10.69 0.14 -16.21
C PHE A 147 -12.01 -0.51 -16.64
N ASN A 148 -12.85 0.18 -17.42
CA ASN A 148 -14.17 -0.31 -17.80
C ASN A 148 -14.11 -1.14 -19.08
N GLY A 149 -14.39 -2.45 -18.98
CA GLY A 149 -14.52 -3.36 -20.13
C GLY A 149 -15.83 -3.21 -20.93
N LYS A 150 -16.67 -2.20 -20.62
CA LYS A 150 -17.84 -1.89 -21.42
C LYS A 150 -17.46 -0.89 -22.51
N SER A 151 -17.31 -1.37 -23.73
CA SER A 151 -17.62 -0.58 -24.92
C SER A 151 -19.11 -0.25 -24.90
N SER A 152 -19.54 0.71 -24.08
CA SER A 152 -20.89 1.24 -24.12
C SER A 152 -20.84 2.68 -24.58
N SER A 153 -21.52 2.89 -25.70
CA SER A 153 -21.65 4.05 -26.57
C SER A 153 -22.25 5.32 -25.94
N ASP A 154 -22.04 5.58 -24.65
CA ASP A 154 -22.56 6.75 -23.93
C ASP A 154 -21.43 7.57 -23.28
N ILE A 155 -20.44 7.96 -24.08
CA ILE A 155 -19.53 9.07 -23.73
C ILE A 155 -19.80 10.20 -24.72
N GLN A 156 -20.97 10.82 -24.62
CA GLN A 156 -21.12 12.19 -25.08
C GLN A 156 -20.65 13.12 -23.96
N ALA A 157 -19.70 13.98 -24.33
CA ALA A 157 -19.29 15.19 -23.62
C ALA A 157 -18.40 15.04 -22.37
N ILE A 158 -17.16 14.57 -22.57
CA ILE A 158 -16.01 15.31 -22.01
C ILE A 158 -15.03 15.56 -23.16
N SER A 159 -14.82 16.86 -23.39
CA SER A 159 -14.13 17.54 -24.49
C SER A 159 -12.80 16.96 -24.96
N ASN A 160 -12.64 16.93 -26.30
CA ASN A 160 -11.43 17.08 -27.12
C ASN A 160 -10.07 16.96 -26.40
N GLY A 161 -9.36 15.84 -26.63
CA GLY A 161 -7.94 15.68 -26.26
C GLY A 161 -7.61 14.39 -25.49
N THR A 162 -8.56 13.48 -25.26
CA THR A 162 -8.33 12.24 -24.51
C THR A 162 -7.70 11.18 -25.42
N ILE A 163 -6.42 10.90 -25.23
CA ILE A 163 -5.63 9.94 -26.03
C ILE A 163 -5.83 8.54 -25.45
N ASN A 164 -6.33 7.62 -26.27
CA ASN A 164 -6.74 6.27 -25.87
C ASN A 164 -5.57 5.26 -25.99
N LEU A 165 -4.68 5.20 -24.99
CA LEU A 165 -3.59 4.21 -24.87
C LEU A 165 -4.11 2.76 -24.73
N ALA A 166 -5.36 2.57 -24.30
CA ALA A 166 -5.97 1.25 -24.15
C ALA A 166 -6.37 0.60 -25.49
N SER A 167 -6.43 1.37 -26.59
CA SER A 167 -6.82 0.84 -27.90
C SER A 167 -5.65 0.53 -28.85
N ALA A 168 -4.43 1.00 -28.55
CA ALA A 168 -3.25 0.75 -29.39
C ALA A 168 -2.43 -0.47 -28.93
N ALA A 169 -2.36 -0.73 -27.63
CA ALA A 169 -1.88 -1.98 -27.06
C ALA A 169 -3.09 -2.66 -26.42
N GLY A 170 -3.48 -3.85 -26.89
CA GLY A 170 -4.52 -4.65 -26.24
C GLY A 170 -4.23 -4.68 -24.73
N SER A 171 -5.13 -4.11 -23.93
CA SER A 171 -4.98 -3.79 -22.50
C SER A 171 -4.02 -4.72 -21.75
N SER A 172 -2.72 -4.41 -21.73
CA SER A 172 -1.77 -5.27 -21.05
C SER A 172 -1.85 -4.98 -19.55
N THR A 173 -2.17 -6.01 -18.80
CA THR A 173 -2.33 -5.92 -17.35
C THR A 173 -1.08 -5.47 -16.63
N SER A 174 0.10 -5.71 -17.20
CA SER A 174 1.36 -5.15 -16.71
C SER A 174 1.33 -3.61 -16.72
N LEU A 175 0.87 -2.97 -17.80
CA LEU A 175 0.73 -1.52 -17.87
C LEU A 175 -0.25 -1.00 -16.82
N GLN A 176 -1.39 -1.66 -16.64
CA GLN A 176 -2.38 -1.29 -15.63
C GLN A 176 -1.82 -1.41 -14.21
N ILE A 177 -1.08 -2.49 -13.92
CA ILE A 177 -0.43 -2.68 -12.61
C ILE A 177 0.61 -1.59 -12.37
N HIS A 178 1.47 -1.30 -13.34
CA HIS A 178 2.48 -0.24 -13.23
C HIS A 178 1.86 1.15 -13.06
N ALA A 179 0.77 1.41 -13.78
CA ALA A 179 -0.01 2.63 -13.64
C ALA A 179 -0.55 2.75 -12.20
N ILE A 180 -1.21 1.72 -11.67
CA ILE A 180 -1.73 1.71 -10.28
C ILE A 180 -0.60 1.99 -9.28
N VAL A 181 0.56 1.36 -9.42
CA VAL A 181 1.74 1.60 -8.57
C VAL A 181 2.19 3.07 -8.66
N GLY A 182 2.23 3.64 -9.86
CA GLY A 182 2.55 5.05 -10.06
C GLY A 182 1.58 6.00 -9.37
N LEU A 183 0.28 5.77 -9.54
CA LEU A 183 -0.74 6.54 -8.83
C LEU A 183 -0.64 6.38 -7.32
N ALA A 184 -0.25 5.21 -6.83
CA ALA A 184 -0.10 5.00 -5.40
C ALA A 184 1.03 5.88 -4.83
N TRP A 185 2.15 6.00 -5.54
CA TRP A 185 3.23 6.91 -5.15
C TRP A 185 2.85 8.39 -5.26
N VAL A 186 2.16 8.79 -6.34
CA VAL A 186 1.60 10.16 -6.47
C VAL A 186 0.62 10.45 -5.34
N GLY A 187 -0.30 9.52 -5.08
CA GLY A 187 -1.28 9.57 -4.00
C GLY A 187 -0.61 9.68 -2.63
N LYS A 188 0.49 8.96 -2.39
CA LYS A 188 1.28 9.08 -1.16
C LYS A 188 1.85 10.48 -1.01
N GLY A 189 2.45 11.02 -2.07
CA GLY A 189 2.97 12.39 -2.07
C GLY A 189 1.91 13.44 -1.76
N LEU A 190 0.74 13.34 -2.39
CA LEU A 190 -0.43 14.20 -2.15
C LEU A 190 -1.00 14.03 -0.74
N LEU A 191 -1.09 12.78 -0.27
CA LEU A 191 -1.59 12.44 1.05
C LEU A 191 -0.71 13.04 2.15
N MET A 192 0.60 12.88 2.04
CA MET A 192 1.56 13.40 3.01
C MET A 192 1.54 14.92 3.07
N ARG A 193 1.38 15.63 1.94
CA ARG A 193 1.20 17.10 1.95
C ARG A 193 -0.22 17.54 2.34
N GLY A 194 -1.16 16.61 2.47
CA GLY A 194 -2.55 16.87 2.86
C GLY A 194 -3.40 17.52 1.77
N HIS A 195 -3.15 17.20 0.50
CA HIS A 195 -3.89 17.70 -0.66
C HIS A 195 -5.18 16.89 -0.90
N GLU A 196 -6.26 17.54 -1.36
CA GLU A 196 -7.58 16.90 -1.48
C GLU A 196 -7.72 15.93 -2.65
N LYS A 197 -6.98 16.15 -3.76
CA LYS A 197 -6.96 15.27 -4.94
C LYS A 197 -6.49 13.83 -4.67
N VAL A 198 -5.99 13.53 -3.46
CA VAL A 198 -5.81 12.14 -3.02
C VAL A 198 -7.10 11.34 -3.10
N LYS A 199 -8.27 12.00 -2.89
CA LYS A 199 -9.59 11.37 -2.99
C LYS A 199 -9.86 10.79 -4.38
N ASP A 200 -9.49 11.52 -5.43
CA ASP A 200 -9.68 11.10 -6.82
C ASP A 200 -8.88 9.82 -7.10
N ILE A 201 -7.63 9.79 -6.64
CA ILE A 201 -6.74 8.62 -6.76
C ILE A 201 -7.31 7.42 -6.00
N THR A 202 -7.76 7.62 -4.76
CA THR A 202 -8.37 6.53 -4.00
C THR A 202 -9.66 6.03 -4.62
N MET A 203 -10.45 6.91 -5.24
CA MET A 203 -11.67 6.52 -5.94
C MET A 203 -11.36 5.65 -7.17
N ILE A 204 -10.26 5.92 -7.87
CA ILE A 204 -9.78 5.06 -8.96
C ILE A 204 -9.47 3.66 -8.43
N PHE A 205 -8.76 3.54 -7.29
CA PHE A 205 -8.46 2.23 -6.70
C PHE A 205 -9.72 1.49 -6.25
N LEU A 206 -10.66 2.19 -5.60
CA LEU A 206 -11.94 1.59 -5.19
C LEU A 206 -12.74 1.09 -6.40
N ARG A 207 -12.82 1.88 -7.48
CA ARG A 207 -13.45 1.45 -8.73
C ARG A 207 -12.80 0.19 -9.29
N CYS A 208 -11.48 0.06 -9.24
CA CYS A 208 -10.78 -1.16 -9.66
C CYS A 208 -11.20 -2.38 -8.83
N LEU A 209 -11.43 -2.20 -7.53
CA LEU A 209 -11.84 -3.28 -6.61
C LEU A 209 -13.31 -3.67 -6.76
N GLU A 210 -14.16 -2.74 -7.22
CA GLU A 210 -15.59 -2.94 -7.48
C GLU A 210 -15.89 -3.46 -8.90
N LEU A 211 -14.89 -3.67 -9.75
CA LEU A 211 -15.11 -4.21 -11.09
C LEU A 211 -15.71 -5.61 -10.99
N ASN A 212 -17.01 -5.69 -11.23
CA ASN A 212 -17.72 -6.94 -11.44
C ASN A 212 -17.08 -7.61 -12.66
N GLY A 213 -16.41 -8.75 -12.45
CA GLY A 213 -16.20 -9.69 -13.54
C GLY A 213 -17.54 -9.86 -14.23
N GLY A 214 -17.61 -9.46 -15.51
CA GLY A 214 -18.87 -9.37 -16.24
C GLY A 214 -19.71 -10.62 -16.03
N ALA A 215 -21.02 -10.43 -15.88
CA ALA A 215 -22.00 -11.50 -15.80
C ALA A 215 -21.63 -12.63 -16.76
N LEU A 216 -21.56 -13.83 -16.19
CA LEU A 216 -21.23 -15.09 -16.84
C LEU A 216 -21.94 -15.23 -18.19
N GLU A 217 -21.21 -14.98 -19.28
CA GLU A 217 -21.53 -15.57 -20.58
C GLU A 217 -20.57 -16.76 -20.81
N GLU A 218 -21.17 -17.89 -21.12
CA GLU A 218 -20.60 -19.23 -21.13
C GLU A 218 -19.47 -19.37 -22.18
N GLY A 219 -18.22 -19.46 -21.73
CA GLY A 219 -17.04 -19.68 -22.55
C GLY A 219 -15.84 -20.18 -21.73
N ALA A 220 -15.87 -21.45 -21.31
CA ALA A 220 -15.11 -21.98 -20.18
C ALA A 220 -13.55 -22.01 -20.27
N LEU A 221 -12.91 -21.66 -21.39
CA LEU A 221 -11.44 -21.69 -21.51
C LEU A 221 -10.76 -20.32 -21.55
N GLU A 222 -11.32 -19.34 -22.28
CA GLU A 222 -10.78 -17.95 -22.31
C GLU A 222 -11.13 -17.16 -21.03
N ASN A 223 -12.17 -17.59 -20.32
CA ASN A 223 -12.68 -16.93 -19.12
C ASN A 223 -11.72 -17.05 -17.92
N ASN A 224 -10.96 -18.15 -17.79
CA ASN A 224 -10.06 -18.34 -16.65
C ASN A 224 -8.82 -17.43 -16.73
N TYR A 225 -8.22 -17.28 -17.92
CA TYR A 225 -7.08 -16.39 -18.12
C TYR A 225 -7.47 -14.93 -17.93
N LYS A 226 -8.62 -14.51 -18.47
CA LYS A 226 -9.14 -13.15 -18.32
C LYS A 226 -9.51 -12.81 -16.86
N LEU A 227 -10.04 -13.79 -16.12
CA LEU A 227 -10.36 -13.64 -14.69
C LEU A 227 -9.09 -13.49 -13.83
N ASP A 228 -8.06 -14.31 -14.07
CA ASP A 228 -6.77 -14.25 -13.35
C ASP A 228 -6.02 -12.92 -13.61
N LEU A 229 -6.07 -12.48 -14.86
CA LEU A 229 -5.51 -11.22 -15.30
C LEU A 229 -6.22 -10.02 -14.63
N HIS A 230 -7.55 -10.04 -14.59
CA HIS A 230 -8.35 -9.03 -13.90
C HIS A 230 -8.07 -9.03 -12.37
N GLN A 231 -7.98 -10.21 -11.76
CA GLN A 231 -7.67 -10.35 -10.35
C GLN A 231 -6.30 -9.76 -9.98
N SER A 232 -5.30 -9.86 -10.86
CA SER A 232 -3.98 -9.25 -10.65
C SER A 232 -4.03 -7.71 -10.60
N VAL A 233 -4.86 -7.08 -11.43
CA VAL A 233 -5.10 -5.63 -11.41
C VAL A 233 -5.80 -5.23 -10.12
N MET A 234 -6.87 -5.94 -9.74
CA MET A 234 -7.60 -5.66 -8.49
C MET A 234 -6.69 -5.84 -7.27
N LYS A 235 -5.83 -6.87 -7.28
CA LYS A 235 -4.83 -7.08 -6.22
C LYS A 235 -3.84 -5.92 -6.14
N SER A 236 -3.33 -5.44 -7.28
CA SER A 236 -2.48 -4.25 -7.33
C SER A 236 -3.20 -3.02 -6.76
N ALA A 237 -4.49 -2.85 -7.07
CA ALA A 237 -5.30 -1.76 -6.51
C ALA A 237 -5.49 -1.88 -4.98
N ALA A 238 -5.63 -3.09 -4.45
CA ALA A 238 -5.66 -3.31 -3.00
C ALA A 238 -4.28 -3.00 -2.38
N ASP A 239 -3.19 -3.47 -2.99
CA ASP A 239 -1.81 -3.24 -2.52
C ASP A 239 -1.37 -1.77 -2.65
N ALA A 240 -2.01 -0.98 -3.51
CA ALA A 240 -1.77 0.46 -3.58
C ALA A 240 -2.00 1.18 -2.24
N PHE A 241 -2.95 0.69 -1.42
CA PHE A 241 -3.17 1.23 -0.07
C PHE A 241 -1.98 1.01 0.87
N GLN A 242 -1.21 -0.06 0.66
CA GLN A 242 0.05 -0.27 1.38
C GLN A 242 1.05 0.83 1.04
N ILE A 243 1.20 1.17 -0.24
CA ILE A 243 2.11 2.25 -0.68
C ILE A 243 1.68 3.58 -0.06
N LEU A 244 0.38 3.89 -0.03
CA LEU A 244 -0.15 5.11 0.57
C LEU A 244 0.19 5.26 2.06
N MET A 245 0.12 4.15 2.81
CA MET A 245 0.11 4.18 4.27
C MET A 245 1.46 3.84 4.93
N SER A 246 2.22 2.92 4.33
CA SER A 246 3.54 2.51 4.84
C SER A 246 4.54 3.67 4.87
N ASP A 247 5.57 3.58 5.69
CA ASP A 247 6.73 4.47 5.59
C ASP A 247 7.72 3.92 4.54
N SER A 248 8.53 4.80 3.94
CA SER A 248 9.46 4.42 2.87
C SER A 248 10.83 5.03 3.13
N GLU A 249 11.86 4.18 3.21
CA GLU A 249 13.25 4.63 3.24
C GLU A 249 13.71 5.14 1.86
N ALA A 250 13.11 4.64 0.78
CA ALA A 250 13.54 4.92 -0.58
C ALA A 250 13.14 6.32 -1.10
N CYS A 251 12.07 6.92 -0.58
CA CYS A 251 11.56 8.23 -0.97
C CYS A 251 10.52 8.73 0.04
N LEU A 252 10.07 9.99 -0.11
CA LEU A 252 8.95 10.56 0.68
C LEU A 252 9.13 10.41 2.20
N ASN A 253 10.32 10.71 2.69
CA ASN A 253 10.63 10.74 4.13
C ASN A 253 11.33 12.06 4.49
N ARG A 254 11.56 12.29 5.78
CA ARG A 254 12.15 13.54 6.29
C ARG A 254 13.57 13.77 5.79
N GLU A 255 14.37 12.71 5.67
CA GLU A 255 15.75 12.80 5.19
C GLU A 255 15.83 13.25 3.72
N LEU A 256 14.78 12.95 2.95
CA LEU A 256 14.64 13.33 1.55
C LEU A 256 13.69 14.52 1.38
N HIS A 257 13.59 15.38 2.40
CA HIS A 257 12.88 16.67 2.38
C HIS A 257 11.41 16.59 1.98
N ALA A 258 10.75 15.48 2.31
CA ALA A 258 9.31 15.34 2.07
C ALA A 258 8.51 16.31 2.95
N VAL A 259 7.45 16.86 2.37
CA VAL A 259 6.46 17.68 3.06
C VAL A 259 5.45 16.75 3.72
N ILE A 260 5.54 16.65 5.05
CA ILE A 260 4.74 15.71 5.84
C ILE A 260 3.83 16.48 6.80
N ARG A 261 2.54 16.46 6.50
CA ARG A 261 1.50 17.00 7.37
C ARG A 261 1.29 16.05 8.54
N PRO A 262 1.30 16.55 9.78
CA PRO A 262 1.04 15.72 10.95
C PRO A 262 -0.29 14.97 10.84
N LEU A 263 -0.32 13.74 11.35
CA LEU A 263 -1.52 12.91 11.46
C LEU A 263 -2.15 12.52 10.11
N TYR A 264 -1.42 12.58 8.99
CA TYR A 264 -1.98 12.25 7.67
C TYR A 264 -2.56 10.82 7.63
N LYS A 265 -1.88 9.84 8.25
CA LYS A 265 -2.36 8.44 8.35
C LYS A 265 -3.69 8.36 9.10
N GLN A 266 -3.81 9.08 10.22
CA GLN A 266 -5.04 9.11 11.02
C GLN A 266 -6.20 9.74 10.26
N ARG A 267 -5.96 10.86 9.58
CA ARG A 267 -6.98 11.54 8.75
C ARG A 267 -7.44 10.66 7.59
N PHE A 268 -6.50 9.95 6.98
CA PHE A 268 -6.81 9.01 5.91
C PHE A 268 -7.68 7.86 6.41
N PHE A 269 -7.29 7.23 7.52
CA PHE A 269 -8.09 6.20 8.18
C PHE A 269 -9.51 6.68 8.48
N SER A 270 -9.67 7.84 9.14
CA SER A 270 -10.99 8.38 9.49
C SER A 270 -11.88 8.67 8.27
N THR A 271 -11.27 8.97 7.12
CA THR A 271 -12.01 9.24 5.87
C THR A 271 -12.36 7.96 5.13
N MET A 272 -11.39 7.05 4.99
CA MET A 272 -11.51 5.87 4.12
C MET A 272 -12.22 4.69 4.78
N MET A 273 -12.07 4.51 6.08
CA MET A 273 -12.59 3.31 6.75
C MET A 273 -14.12 3.19 6.71
N PRO A 274 -14.89 4.26 6.93
CA PRO A 274 -16.35 4.21 6.76
C PRO A 274 -16.78 3.88 5.32
N ILE A 275 -16.03 4.37 4.32
CA ILE A 275 -16.30 4.11 2.89
C ILE A 275 -16.07 2.62 2.59
N LEU A 276 -14.91 2.08 2.99
CA LEU A 276 -14.58 0.67 2.80
C LEU A 276 -15.58 -0.25 3.50
N GLN A 277 -15.96 0.07 4.74
CA GLN A 277 -17.00 -0.68 5.48
C GLN A 277 -18.32 -0.77 4.69
N SER A 278 -18.80 0.35 4.16
CA SER A 278 -20.03 0.41 3.36
C SER A 278 -19.96 -0.45 2.10
N ILE A 279 -18.81 -0.43 1.39
CA ILE A 279 -18.61 -1.19 0.15
C ILE A 279 -18.47 -2.69 0.46
N ILE A 280 -17.67 -3.06 1.46
CA ILE A 280 -17.44 -4.45 1.88
C ILE A 280 -18.75 -5.17 2.19
N MET A 281 -19.69 -4.51 2.86
CA MET A 281 -20.99 -5.09 3.20
C MET A 281 -21.85 -5.45 1.98
N LYS A 282 -21.62 -4.82 0.83
CA LYS A 282 -22.42 -4.98 -0.39
C LYS A 282 -21.69 -5.73 -1.50
N SER A 283 -20.47 -6.18 -1.24
CA SER A 283 -19.57 -6.73 -2.27
C SER A 283 -19.66 -8.24 -2.35
N GLU A 284 -19.47 -8.76 -3.57
CA GLU A 284 -19.29 -10.19 -3.87
C GLU A 284 -18.01 -10.75 -3.22
N PRO A 285 -17.91 -12.08 -2.97
CA PRO A 285 -16.83 -12.67 -2.18
C PRO A 285 -15.40 -12.32 -2.63
N LEU A 286 -15.12 -12.31 -3.95
CA LEU A 286 -13.78 -11.99 -4.47
C LEU A 286 -13.42 -10.51 -4.22
N SER A 287 -14.31 -9.59 -4.61
CA SER A 287 -14.13 -8.15 -4.34
C SER A 287 -14.06 -7.87 -2.85
N ARG A 288 -14.89 -8.54 -2.04
CA ARG A 288 -14.88 -8.43 -0.58
C ARG A 288 -13.52 -8.78 0.01
N ASN A 289 -12.89 -9.88 -0.42
CA ASN A 289 -11.56 -10.28 0.05
C ASN A 289 -10.49 -9.22 -0.30
N LEU A 290 -10.55 -8.65 -1.50
CA LEU A 290 -9.60 -7.64 -1.94
C LEU A 290 -9.83 -6.28 -1.26
N LEU A 291 -11.08 -5.93 -0.95
CA LEU A 291 -11.42 -4.76 -0.14
C LEU A 291 -11.00 -4.94 1.32
N LEU A 292 -11.14 -6.13 1.89
CA LEU A 292 -10.61 -6.46 3.22
C LEU A 292 -9.09 -6.35 3.26
N ARG A 293 -8.39 -6.75 2.19
CA ARG A 293 -6.95 -6.53 2.04
C ARG A 293 -6.59 -5.05 1.99
N ALA A 294 -7.32 -4.25 1.22
CA ALA A 294 -7.14 -2.79 1.20
C ALA A 294 -7.35 -2.17 2.60
N ALA A 295 -8.40 -2.59 3.30
CA ALA A 295 -8.67 -2.15 4.68
C ALA A 295 -7.55 -2.58 5.63
N ALA A 296 -7.02 -3.80 5.48
CA ALA A 296 -5.92 -4.30 6.29
C ALA A 296 -4.67 -3.42 6.15
N HIS A 297 -4.27 -3.06 4.94
CA HIS A 297 -3.14 -2.15 4.71
C HIS A 297 -3.33 -0.79 5.40
N ILE A 298 -4.55 -0.25 5.44
CA ILE A 298 -4.82 1.00 6.17
C ILE A 298 -4.74 0.77 7.69
N ILE A 299 -5.32 -0.31 8.19
CA ILE A 299 -5.38 -0.62 9.63
C ILE A 299 -3.96 -0.83 10.20
N ILE A 300 -3.13 -1.62 9.52
CA ILE A 300 -1.78 -1.99 9.97
C ILE A 300 -0.89 -0.76 10.16
N ASP A 301 -0.93 0.18 9.21
CA ASP A 301 -0.09 1.37 9.19
C ASP A 301 -0.70 2.58 9.92
N THR A 302 -1.89 2.42 10.53
CA THR A 302 -2.51 3.48 11.34
C THR A 302 -2.11 3.33 12.81
N PRO A 303 -1.77 4.43 13.52
CA PRO A 303 -1.47 4.35 14.95
C PRO A 303 -2.56 3.61 15.73
N LEU A 304 -2.15 2.61 16.51
CA LEU A 304 -3.07 1.68 17.19
C LEU A 304 -4.17 2.40 17.98
N ILE A 305 -3.83 3.48 18.70
CA ILE A 305 -4.80 4.28 19.47
C ILE A 305 -5.96 4.81 18.62
N VAL A 306 -5.72 5.14 17.35
CA VAL A 306 -6.75 5.61 16.42
C VAL A 306 -7.59 4.45 15.93
N VAL A 307 -6.96 3.32 15.61
CA VAL A 307 -7.67 2.09 15.21
C VAL A 307 -8.63 1.64 16.32
N LEU A 308 -8.16 1.65 17.57
CA LEU A 308 -8.95 1.20 18.73
C LEU A 308 -10.02 2.21 19.17
N SER A 309 -10.01 3.45 18.68
CA SER A 309 -11.09 4.40 18.95
C SER A 309 -12.44 3.96 18.38
N ASP A 310 -12.46 3.08 17.37
CA ASP A 310 -13.66 2.46 16.79
C ASP A 310 -13.57 0.91 16.84
N ALA A 311 -12.97 0.36 17.91
CA ALA A 311 -12.67 -1.06 18.04
C ALA A 311 -13.89 -1.99 17.80
N LYS A 312 -15.09 -1.57 18.20
CA LYS A 312 -16.33 -2.35 18.01
C LYS A 312 -16.63 -2.65 16.55
N LYS A 313 -16.27 -1.77 15.62
CA LYS A 313 -16.44 -1.99 14.17
C LYS A 313 -15.20 -2.61 13.54
N ILE A 314 -14.01 -2.22 14.01
CA ILE A 314 -12.75 -2.66 13.40
C ILE A 314 -12.43 -4.12 13.73
N ILE A 315 -12.68 -4.59 14.97
CA ILE A 315 -12.32 -5.97 15.35
C ILE A 315 -13.04 -7.01 14.47
N PRO A 316 -14.37 -6.95 14.25
CA PRO A 316 -15.03 -7.88 13.33
C PRO A 316 -14.44 -7.86 11.91
N MET A 317 -14.16 -6.67 11.37
CA MET A 317 -13.55 -6.52 10.05
C MET A 317 -12.12 -7.08 9.99
N LEU A 318 -11.33 -6.89 11.04
CA LEU A 318 -9.99 -7.44 11.17
C LEU A 318 -10.04 -8.98 11.15
N LEU A 319 -11.02 -9.57 11.85
CA LEU A 319 -11.22 -11.02 11.87
C LEU A 319 -11.65 -11.54 10.50
N ASP A 320 -12.56 -10.86 9.81
CA ASP A 320 -12.92 -11.17 8.42
C ASP A 320 -11.67 -11.15 7.51
N GLY A 321 -10.79 -10.17 7.67
CA GLY A 321 -9.54 -10.06 6.92
C GLY A 321 -8.53 -11.17 7.21
N LEU A 322 -8.38 -11.56 8.48
CA LEU A 322 -7.53 -12.68 8.90
C LEU A 322 -8.05 -14.01 8.34
N SER A 323 -9.35 -14.27 8.45
CA SER A 323 -9.96 -15.50 7.92
C SER A 323 -9.87 -15.57 6.40
N ALA A 324 -10.13 -14.46 5.69
CA ALA A 324 -10.01 -14.39 4.24
C ALA A 324 -8.58 -14.64 3.73
N SER A 325 -7.57 -14.26 4.51
CA SER A 325 -6.16 -14.37 4.14
C SER A 325 -5.48 -15.65 4.62
N SER A 326 -6.10 -16.41 5.51
CA SER A 326 -5.52 -17.57 6.23
C SER A 326 -4.91 -18.66 5.33
N ASN A 327 -5.43 -18.84 4.11
CA ASN A 327 -4.97 -19.82 3.13
C ASN A 327 -4.01 -19.25 2.08
N ASP A 328 -3.82 -17.93 2.04
CA ASP A 328 -2.97 -17.29 1.03
C ASP A 328 -1.51 -17.25 1.51
N THR A 329 -0.64 -17.96 0.78
CA THR A 329 0.79 -18.04 1.05
C THR A 329 1.52 -16.72 0.81
N VAL A 330 0.92 -15.81 0.03
CA VAL A 330 1.53 -14.53 -0.38
C VAL A 330 1.32 -13.44 0.67
N ASN A 331 0.33 -13.57 1.56
CA ASN A 331 -0.13 -12.48 2.43
C ASN A 331 0.34 -12.61 3.89
N LYS A 332 1.48 -13.28 4.10
CA LYS A 332 1.98 -13.59 5.45
C LYS A 332 2.19 -12.33 6.29
N ASP A 333 2.73 -11.27 5.67
CA ASP A 333 3.02 -9.99 6.33
C ASP A 333 1.74 -9.24 6.70
N VAL A 334 0.70 -9.30 5.86
CA VAL A 334 -0.61 -8.72 6.15
C VAL A 334 -1.28 -9.46 7.31
N ILE A 335 -1.25 -10.79 7.29
CA ILE A 335 -1.76 -11.62 8.40
C ILE A 335 -1.04 -11.27 9.70
N TYR A 336 0.29 -11.19 9.64
CA TYR A 336 1.08 -10.85 10.81
C TYR A 336 0.78 -9.44 11.32
N GLY A 337 0.68 -8.44 10.44
CA GLY A 337 0.30 -7.07 10.80
C GLY A 337 -1.08 -6.99 11.45
N LEU A 338 -2.10 -7.65 10.88
CA LEU A 338 -3.43 -7.72 11.48
C LEU A 338 -3.41 -8.42 12.84
N LEU A 339 -2.61 -9.48 12.99
CA LEU A 339 -2.45 -10.20 14.25
C LEU A 339 -1.77 -9.33 15.32
N LEU A 340 -0.82 -8.48 14.95
CA LEU A 340 -0.22 -7.49 15.85
C LEU A 340 -1.23 -6.44 16.30
N VAL A 341 -2.11 -5.97 15.40
CA VAL A 341 -3.19 -5.04 15.77
C VAL A 341 -4.18 -5.70 16.73
N LEU A 342 -4.54 -6.97 16.50
CA LEU A 342 -5.38 -7.75 17.43
C LEU A 342 -4.70 -7.93 18.80
N SER A 343 -3.40 -8.21 18.81
CA SER A 343 -2.61 -8.30 20.05
C SER A 343 -2.61 -6.97 20.82
N GLY A 344 -2.48 -5.85 20.11
CA GLY A 344 -2.64 -4.51 20.68
C GLY A 344 -4.04 -4.29 21.27
N ALA A 345 -5.09 -4.72 20.56
CA ALA A 345 -6.47 -4.63 21.06
C ALA A 345 -6.73 -5.46 22.33
N LEU A 346 -6.03 -6.59 22.50
CA LEU A 346 -6.12 -7.45 23.69
C LEU A 346 -5.51 -6.80 24.94
N THR A 347 -4.49 -5.96 24.77
CA THR A 347 -3.75 -5.32 25.87
C THR A 347 -4.23 -3.91 26.19
N ASP A 348 -4.86 -3.23 25.23
CA ASP A 348 -5.36 -1.87 25.39
C ASP A 348 -6.81 -1.81 25.92
N LYS A 349 -7.08 -0.88 26.82
CA LYS A 349 -8.40 -0.72 27.48
C LYS A 349 -9.53 -0.42 26.49
N ASN A 350 -9.26 0.32 25.43
CA ASN A 350 -10.27 0.66 24.41
C ASN A 350 -10.64 -0.55 23.54
N GLY A 351 -9.72 -1.52 23.42
CA GLY A 351 -9.95 -2.77 22.69
C GLY A 351 -10.67 -3.85 23.51
N GLN A 352 -10.47 -3.89 24.84
CA GLN A 352 -10.94 -4.99 25.69
C GLN A 352 -12.44 -5.29 25.62
N GLU A 353 -13.30 -4.28 25.55
CA GLU A 353 -14.76 -4.50 25.45
C GLU A 353 -15.10 -5.20 24.13
N ALA A 354 -14.61 -4.66 23.01
CA ALA A 354 -14.84 -5.22 21.68
C ALA A 354 -14.21 -6.61 21.51
N VAL A 355 -13.05 -6.86 22.12
CA VAL A 355 -12.43 -8.19 22.19
C VAL A 355 -13.33 -9.15 22.97
N SER A 356 -13.81 -8.75 24.15
CA SER A 356 -14.67 -9.59 25.00
C SER A 356 -15.95 -9.99 24.28
N ASP A 357 -16.56 -9.07 23.54
CA ASP A 357 -17.77 -9.34 22.77
C ASP A 357 -17.54 -10.31 21.61
N ASN A 358 -16.33 -10.32 21.03
CA ASN A 358 -15.95 -11.17 19.90
C ASN A 358 -15.08 -12.37 20.32
N ALA A 359 -14.92 -12.67 21.61
CA ALA A 359 -13.92 -13.61 22.13
C ALA A 359 -13.99 -15.00 21.48
N HIS A 360 -15.19 -15.50 21.22
CA HIS A 360 -15.40 -16.80 20.59
C HIS A 360 -14.87 -16.84 19.14
N THR A 361 -15.19 -15.82 18.34
CA THR A 361 -14.72 -15.68 16.95
C THR A 361 -13.21 -15.48 16.91
N ILE A 362 -12.67 -14.68 17.83
CA ILE A 362 -11.23 -14.45 17.94
C ILE A 362 -10.50 -15.76 18.21
N VAL A 363 -10.97 -16.57 19.17
CA VAL A 363 -10.32 -17.85 19.48
C VAL A 363 -10.39 -18.83 18.33
N ASP A 364 -11.50 -18.85 17.61
CA ASP A 364 -11.65 -19.71 16.43
C ASP A 364 -10.63 -19.34 15.35
N CYS A 365 -10.50 -18.05 15.06
CA CYS A 365 -9.47 -17.52 14.16
C CYS A 365 -8.05 -17.84 14.63
N LEU A 366 -7.73 -17.62 15.91
CA LEU A 366 -6.40 -17.88 16.46
C LEU A 366 -6.02 -19.37 16.38
N ILE A 367 -6.97 -20.27 16.61
CA ILE A 367 -6.76 -21.73 16.50
C ILE A 367 -6.40 -22.17 15.07
N GLU A 368 -6.87 -21.45 14.06
CA GLU A 368 -6.43 -21.68 12.68
C GLU A 368 -4.98 -21.17 12.50
N LEU A 369 -4.69 -19.97 13.02
CA LEU A 369 -3.38 -19.34 12.89
C LEU A 369 -2.24 -20.06 13.65
N ILE A 370 -2.51 -20.77 14.75
CA ILE A 370 -1.47 -21.57 15.43
C ILE A 370 -0.93 -22.70 14.54
N GLN A 371 -1.64 -23.06 13.47
CA GLN A 371 -1.22 -24.08 12.51
C GLN A 371 -0.70 -23.46 11.20
N TYR A 372 -0.55 -22.13 11.14
CA TYR A 372 -0.17 -21.43 9.91
C TYR A 372 1.22 -21.88 9.43
N PRO A 373 1.34 -22.54 8.26
CA PRO A 373 2.56 -23.23 7.88
C PRO A 373 3.66 -22.26 7.41
N HIS A 374 3.27 -21.06 7.01
CA HIS A 374 4.10 -20.21 6.18
C HIS A 374 4.99 -19.22 6.93
N MET A 375 4.71 -18.94 8.21
CA MET A 375 5.46 -18.00 9.04
C MET A 375 5.40 -18.39 10.52
N MET A 376 6.56 -18.60 11.15
CA MET A 376 6.61 -19.06 12.56
C MET A 376 6.07 -18.00 13.53
N VAL A 377 6.33 -16.71 13.25
CA VAL A 377 5.99 -15.60 14.16
C VAL A 377 4.47 -15.42 14.23
N VAL A 378 3.74 -15.73 13.14
CA VAL A 378 2.27 -15.79 13.15
C VAL A 378 1.78 -16.84 14.15
N ARG A 379 2.35 -18.05 14.13
CA ARG A 379 1.96 -19.12 15.06
C ARG A 379 2.26 -18.75 16.51
N GLU A 380 3.45 -18.23 16.76
CA GLU A 380 3.91 -17.77 18.08
C GLU A 380 2.98 -16.67 18.63
N THR A 381 2.74 -15.62 17.85
CA THR A 381 1.89 -14.49 18.24
C THR A 381 0.44 -14.93 18.45
N ALA A 382 -0.07 -15.86 17.63
CA ALA A 382 -1.43 -16.38 17.79
C ALA A 382 -1.59 -17.12 19.13
N ILE A 383 -0.58 -17.88 19.55
CA ILE A 383 -0.56 -18.55 20.85
C ILE A 383 -0.48 -17.52 21.99
N GLN A 384 0.36 -16.48 21.85
CA GLN A 384 0.43 -15.38 22.82
C GLN A 384 -0.93 -14.67 22.97
N CYS A 385 -1.64 -14.41 21.88
CA CYS A 385 -3.00 -13.88 21.90
C CYS A 385 -3.97 -14.82 22.63
N LEU A 386 -3.87 -16.14 22.44
CA LEU A 386 -4.66 -17.10 23.21
C LEU A 386 -4.35 -17.03 24.71
N VAL A 387 -3.09 -16.81 25.10
CA VAL A 387 -2.74 -16.56 26.51
C VAL A 387 -3.43 -15.30 27.02
N ALA A 388 -3.35 -14.19 26.28
CA ALA A 388 -4.00 -12.93 26.68
C ALA A 388 -5.52 -13.09 26.87
N ILE A 389 -6.19 -13.83 25.97
CA ILE A 389 -7.63 -14.11 26.08
C ILE A 389 -7.99 -14.87 27.35
N SER A 390 -7.10 -15.72 27.89
CA SER A 390 -7.37 -16.44 29.14
C SER A 390 -7.55 -15.52 30.35
N GLY A 391 -7.13 -14.26 30.26
CA GLY A 391 -7.34 -13.22 31.28
C GLY A 391 -8.72 -12.55 31.24
N LEU A 392 -9.57 -12.84 30.23
CA LEU A 392 -10.94 -12.34 30.20
C LEU A 392 -11.82 -12.98 31.28
N SER A 393 -13.04 -12.47 31.46
CA SER A 393 -13.94 -13.00 32.51
C SER A 393 -14.22 -14.50 32.31
N HIS A 394 -14.28 -15.25 33.42
CA HIS A 394 -14.47 -16.70 33.41
C HIS A 394 -15.70 -17.13 32.58
N ALA A 395 -16.81 -16.38 32.68
CA ALA A 395 -18.03 -16.64 31.93
C ALA A 395 -17.83 -16.61 30.41
N ARG A 396 -16.91 -15.77 29.91
CA ARG A 396 -16.60 -15.66 28.48
C ARG A 396 -15.67 -16.77 28.00
N ILE A 397 -14.67 -17.15 28.80
CA ILE A 397 -13.59 -18.05 28.36
C ILE A 397 -13.86 -19.53 28.63
N TYR A 398 -14.63 -19.86 29.69
CA TYR A 398 -14.85 -21.26 30.10
C TYR A 398 -15.45 -22.14 28.98
N PRO A 399 -16.44 -21.68 28.18
CA PRO A 399 -16.99 -22.49 27.08
C PRO A 399 -15.96 -22.91 26.03
N MET A 400 -14.92 -22.09 25.83
CA MET A 400 -13.90 -22.29 24.80
C MET A 400 -12.72 -23.12 25.28
N ARG A 401 -12.58 -23.35 26.60
CA ARG A 401 -11.44 -24.00 27.22
C ARG A 401 -11.05 -25.33 26.58
N THR A 402 -12.03 -26.22 26.42
CA THR A 402 -11.76 -27.55 25.86
C THR A 402 -11.30 -27.48 24.41
N LYS A 403 -11.83 -26.52 23.63
CA LYS A 403 -11.44 -26.28 22.23
C LYS A 403 -9.99 -25.82 22.14
N VAL A 404 -9.60 -24.82 22.95
CA VAL A 404 -8.22 -24.31 22.99
C VAL A 404 -7.22 -25.38 23.42
N LEU A 405 -7.52 -26.12 24.51
CA LEU A 405 -6.62 -27.16 25.00
C LEU A 405 -6.38 -28.28 23.99
N ARG A 406 -7.38 -28.63 23.17
CA ARG A 406 -7.19 -29.60 22.07
C ARG A 406 -6.33 -29.02 20.96
N ALA A 407 -6.58 -27.77 20.56
CA ALA A 407 -5.84 -27.12 19.49
C ALA A 407 -4.34 -26.98 19.79
N ILE A 408 -4.00 -26.60 21.03
CA ILE A 408 -2.61 -26.39 21.47
C ILE A 408 -1.76 -27.67 21.45
N ILE A 409 -2.36 -28.86 21.48
CA ILE A 409 -1.61 -30.13 21.44
C ILE A 409 -0.68 -30.17 20.22
N LYS A 410 -1.16 -29.73 19.06
CA LYS A 410 -0.33 -29.70 17.84
C LYS A 410 0.83 -28.70 17.93
N ALA A 411 0.62 -27.57 18.60
CA ALA A 411 1.64 -26.53 18.75
C ALA A 411 2.75 -26.94 19.75
N LEU A 412 2.50 -27.89 20.66
CA LEU A 412 3.53 -28.45 21.55
C LEU A 412 4.60 -29.22 20.77
N ASP A 413 4.24 -29.78 19.62
CA ASP A 413 5.13 -30.51 18.72
C ASP A 413 5.60 -29.64 17.53
N ASP A 414 5.47 -28.32 17.61
CA ASP A 414 5.93 -27.40 16.55
C ASP A 414 7.44 -27.55 16.31
N PRO A 415 7.96 -27.48 15.07
CA PRO A 415 9.40 -27.57 14.81
C PRO A 415 10.23 -26.48 15.51
N LYS A 416 9.64 -25.32 15.83
CA LYS A 416 10.35 -24.17 16.41
C LYS A 416 10.20 -24.10 17.93
N ARG A 417 11.34 -23.94 18.62
CA ARG A 417 11.41 -23.90 20.09
C ARG A 417 10.57 -22.77 20.69
N ALA A 418 10.60 -21.57 20.10
CA ALA A 418 9.83 -20.42 20.57
C ALA A 418 8.31 -20.71 20.60
N VAL A 419 7.79 -21.27 19.51
CA VAL A 419 6.37 -21.70 19.40
C VAL A 419 6.03 -22.74 20.47
N ARG A 420 6.90 -23.74 20.69
CA ARG A 420 6.68 -24.75 21.75
C ARG A 420 6.65 -24.14 23.15
N GLN A 421 7.50 -23.15 23.44
CA GLN A 421 7.52 -22.46 24.74
C GLN A 421 6.21 -21.73 25.00
N GLU A 422 5.72 -20.97 24.02
CA GLU A 422 4.42 -20.30 24.12
C GLU A 422 3.26 -21.30 24.20
N ALA A 423 3.33 -22.43 23.49
CA ALA A 423 2.32 -23.48 23.57
C ALA A 423 2.22 -24.08 24.99
N VAL A 424 3.35 -24.28 25.68
CA VAL A 424 3.39 -24.74 27.07
C VAL A 424 2.75 -23.70 28.00
N ARG A 425 3.11 -22.41 27.84
CA ARG A 425 2.53 -21.30 28.62
C ARG A 425 1.02 -21.22 28.44
N CYS A 426 0.55 -21.26 27.19
CA CYS A 426 -0.88 -21.24 26.86
C CYS A 426 -1.62 -22.43 27.45
N ARG A 427 -1.07 -23.64 27.35
CA ARG A 427 -1.69 -24.84 27.93
C ARG A 427 -1.87 -24.69 29.45
N GLN A 428 -0.88 -24.12 30.14
CA GLN A 428 -0.95 -23.92 31.59
C GLN A 428 -2.06 -22.92 31.95
N ALA A 429 -2.05 -21.73 31.35
CA ALA A 429 -3.03 -20.68 31.60
C ALA A 429 -4.48 -21.18 31.38
N TRP A 430 -4.73 -21.90 30.28
CA TRP A 430 -6.06 -22.44 29.99
C TRP A 430 -6.47 -23.64 30.85
N ARG A 431 -5.51 -24.37 31.45
CA ARG A 431 -5.82 -25.43 32.41
C ARG A 431 -6.34 -24.86 33.72
N GLU A 432 -5.72 -23.79 34.19
CA GLU A 432 -6.02 -23.10 35.45
C GLU A 432 -7.45 -22.55 35.49
N ILE A 433 -8.03 -22.14 34.36
CA ILE A 433 -9.44 -21.69 34.29
C ILE A 433 -10.43 -22.69 34.94
N GLY A 434 -10.15 -24.00 34.87
CA GLY A 434 -11.02 -25.03 35.44
C GLY A 434 -10.78 -25.36 36.92
N ILE A 435 -9.75 -24.76 37.54
CA ILE A 435 -9.34 -24.96 38.92
C ILE A 435 -9.54 -23.58 39.55
N GLY A 436 -10.53 -23.37 40.43
CA GLY A 436 -11.00 -22.02 40.86
C GLY A 436 -10.00 -21.08 41.59
N ASN A 437 -8.70 -21.14 41.30
CA ASN A 437 -7.68 -20.19 41.69
C ASN A 437 -7.57 -19.11 40.61
N PHE A 438 -7.94 -17.88 40.96
CA PHE A 438 -7.77 -16.71 40.11
C PHE A 438 -6.37 -16.14 40.29
N PRO A 439 -5.47 -16.18 39.29
CA PRO A 439 -4.22 -15.44 39.37
C PRO A 439 -4.53 -13.96 39.14
N SER A 440 -4.01 -13.07 39.98
CA SER A 440 -3.80 -11.67 39.60
C SER A 440 -2.75 -11.65 38.50
N PHE A 441 -3.19 -11.54 37.25
CA PHE A 441 -2.29 -11.46 36.10
C PHE A 441 -1.63 -10.09 36.08
N ASP A 442 -0.32 -10.05 36.34
CA ASP A 442 0.51 -8.88 36.14
C ASP A 442 0.79 -8.71 34.64
N TRP A 443 0.26 -7.64 34.07
CA TRP A 443 0.43 -7.26 32.66
C TRP A 443 1.90 -6.93 32.27
N MET A 444 2.83 -6.91 33.23
CA MET A 444 4.23 -6.54 33.00
C MET A 444 5.02 -7.56 32.17
N GLY A 445 4.63 -8.84 32.15
CA GLY A 445 5.31 -9.89 31.38
C GLY A 445 4.96 -9.93 29.88
N ILE A 446 4.27 -8.90 29.37
CA ILE A 446 3.81 -8.76 27.99
C ILE A 446 4.58 -7.62 27.27
N GLN A 447 5.57 -7.00 27.93
CA GLN A 447 6.36 -5.89 27.37
C GLN A 447 7.40 -6.32 26.32
N ASP A 448 7.60 -7.61 26.09
CA ASP A 448 8.51 -8.14 25.06
C ASP A 448 7.82 -8.36 23.70
N PHE A 449 6.74 -7.61 23.41
CA PHE A 449 6.26 -7.52 22.04
C PHE A 449 7.26 -6.69 21.21
N PRO A 450 7.72 -7.18 20.05
CA PRO A 450 8.30 -6.29 19.05
C PRO A 450 7.15 -5.41 18.55
N PHE A 451 6.96 -4.25 19.17
CA PHE A 451 6.16 -3.20 18.59
C PHE A 451 6.78 -2.88 17.22
N PRO A 452 6.02 -2.91 16.11
CA PRO A 452 6.49 -2.29 14.90
C PRO A 452 6.66 -0.77 15.18
N PRO A 453 7.68 -0.13 14.58
CA PRO A 453 7.92 1.30 14.73
C PRO A 453 6.73 2.18 14.34
#